data_AF-A7T9X8-F1
#
_entry.id   AF-A7T9X8-F1
#
_cell.length_a   1.000
_cell.length_b   1.000
_cell.length_c   1.000
_cell.angle_alpha   90.00
_cell.angle_beta   90.00
_cell.angle_gamma   90.00
#
_symmetry.space_group_name_H-M   'P 1'
#
loop_
_entity.id
_entity.type
_entity.pdbx_description
1 polymer ?
#
loop_
_entity_poly.entity_id
_entity_poly.type
_entity_poly.pdbx_seq_one_letter_code
_entity_poly.pdbx_strand_id
1 'polypeptide(L)' 'MFASIVNFSDFYEENFEGGKECIRVLNELVGDFDELLDNIEYMEVEKIKTVNGSTFMAGAGLNQE' A
#
# COMPACT_ATOMS: atom_id res chain seq x y z
N MET A 1 11.26 -4.94 -0.04
CA MET A 1 11.01 -3.68 -0.76
C MET A 1 10.29 -2.71 0.15
N PHE A 2 10.62 -1.42 0.04
CA PHE A 2 9.85 -0.31 0.61
C PHE A 2 9.41 0.59 -0.54
N ALA A 3 8.11 0.89 -0.62
CA ALA A 3 7.55 1.82 -1.60
C ALA A 3 6.70 2.85 -0.87
N SER A 4 6.98 4.14 -1.05
CA SER A 4 6.31 5.22 -0.31
C SER A 4 5.64 6.20 -1.27
N ILE A 5 4.40 6.57 -0.98
CA ILE A 5 3.69 7.61 -1.71
C ILE A 5 4.26 8.95 -1.28
N VAL A 6 4.99 9.58 -2.19
CA VAL A 6 5.64 10.88 -1.94
C VAL A 6 4.56 11.96 -1.82
N ASN A 7 4.77 12.89 -0.88
CA ASN A 7 3.88 14.04 -0.63
C ASN A 7 2.43 13.69 -0.25
N PHE A 8 2.15 12.46 0.20
CA PHE A 8 0.80 12.10 0.65
C PHE A 8 0.32 12.98 1.81
N SER A 9 1.22 13.33 2.74
CA SER A 9 0.91 14.22 3.86
C SER A 9 0.57 15.65 3.43
N ASP A 10 1.18 16.14 2.34
CA ASP A 10 0.89 17.48 1.81
C ASP A 10 -0.41 17.49 0.97
N PHE A 11 -0.75 16.35 0.37
CA PHE A 11 -1.99 16.14 -0.37
C PHE A 11 -3.20 15.91 0.56
N TYR A 12 -2.98 15.32 1.74
CA TYR A 12 -4.03 15.03 2.71
C TYR A 12 -4.55 16.31 3.37
N GLU A 13 -5.83 16.62 3.14
CA GLU A 13 -6.53 17.75 3.76
C GLU A 13 -7.68 17.27 4.65
N GLU A 14 -7.46 17.24 5.97
CA GLU A 14 -8.48 16.78 6.94
C GLU A 14 -9.70 17.71 7.02
N ASN A 15 -9.51 19.00 6.72
CA ASN A 15 -10.57 20.01 6.80
C ASN A 15 -11.66 19.86 5.72
N PHE A 16 -11.39 19.10 4.66
CA PHE A 16 -12.33 18.82 3.58
C PHE A 16 -12.91 17.40 3.73
N GLU A 17 -14.21 17.29 4.05
CA GLU A 17 -14.91 16.01 4.23
C GLU A 17 -14.21 15.03 5.22
N GLY A 18 -13.44 15.56 6.18
CA GLY A 18 -12.67 14.77 7.14
C GLY A 18 -11.47 14.03 6.53
N GLY A 19 -11.01 14.45 5.34
CA GLY A 19 -9.95 13.79 4.59
C GLY A 19 -10.31 12.39 4.05
N LYS A 20 -11.59 12.00 4.12
CA LYS A 20 -12.05 10.63 3.78
C LYS A 20 -11.80 10.26 2.33
N GLU A 21 -11.95 11.20 1.40
CA GLU A 21 -11.70 10.94 -0.02
C GLU A 21 -10.23 10.63 -0.31
N CYS A 22 -9.29 11.32 0.35
CA CYS A 22 -7.86 11.01 0.23
C CYS A 22 -7.55 9.59 0.75
N ILE A 23 -8.20 9.19 1.85
CA ILE A 23 -8.07 7.84 2.41
C ILE A 23 -8.74 6.79 1.50
N ARG A 24 -9.86 7.10 0.86
CA ARG A 24 -10.53 6.21 -0.09
C ARG A 24 -9.62 5.92 -1.29
N VAL A 25 -9.03 6.95 -1.90
CA VAL A 25 -8.10 6.79 -3.02
C VAL A 25 -6.87 5.99 -2.61
N LEU A 26 -6.34 6.24 -1.40
CA LEU A 26 -5.24 5.45 -0.86
C LEU A 26 -5.63 3.98 -0.70
N ASN A 27 -6.82 3.68 -0.18
CA ASN A 27 -7.30 2.31 -0.04
C ASN A 27 -7.51 1.62 -1.39
N GLU A 28 -8.00 2.33 -2.41
CA GLU A 28 -8.11 1.81 -3.78
C GLU A 28 -6.73 1.44 -4.32
N LEU A 29 -5.75 2.34 -4.19
CA LEU A 29 -4.37 2.06 -4.60
C LEU A 29 -3.75 0.87 -3.84
N VAL A 30 -3.98 0.77 -2.53
CA VAL A 30 -3.55 -0.40 -1.72
C VAL A 30 -4.19 -1.69 -2.24
N GLY A 31 -5.48 -1.63 -2.57
CA GLY A 31 -6.23 -2.77 -3.12
C GLY A 31 -5.66 -3.24 -4.47
N ASP A 32 -5.34 -2.31 -5.37
CA ASP A 32 -4.71 -2.63 -6.66
C ASP A 32 -3.36 -3.36 -6.47
N PHE A 33 -2.57 -2.97 -5.46
CA PHE A 33 -1.33 -3.68 -5.12
C PHE A 33 -1.58 -5.06 -4.52
N ASP A 34 -2.63 -5.24 -3.73
CA ASP A 34 -2.99 -6.53 -3.15
C ASP A 34 -3.45 -7.49 -4.27
N GLU A 35 -4.28 -7.04 -5.20
CA GLU A 35 -4.67 -7.81 -6.39
C GLU A 35 -3.46 -8.17 -7.28
N LEU A 36 -2.47 -7.28 -7.36
CA LEU A 36 -1.23 -7.58 -8.10
C LEU A 36 -0.47 -8.74 -7.46
N LEU A 37 -0.37 -8.79 -6.13
CA LEU A 37 0.35 -9.84 -5.40
C LEU A 37 -0.36 -11.21 -5.47
N ASP A 38 -1.66 -11.25 -5.76
CA ASP A 38 -2.40 -12.49 -5.97
C ASP A 38 -2.06 -13.19 -7.30
N ASN A 39 -1.33 -12.54 -8.20
CA ASN A 39 -0.87 -13.18 -9.44
C ASN A 39 0.21 -14.22 -9.17
N ILE A 40 0.15 -15.33 -9.92
CA ILE A 40 1.09 -16.47 -9.80
C ILE A 40 2.56 -16.01 -9.96
N GLU A 41 2.82 -15.00 -10.78
CA GLU A 41 4.18 -14.44 -10.98
C GLU A 41 4.76 -13.82 -9.70
N TYR A 42 3.92 -13.36 -8.78
CA TYR A 42 4.32 -12.71 -7.53
C TYR A 42 4.02 -13.55 -6.29
N MET A 43 3.72 -14.84 -6.44
CA MET A 43 3.34 -15.73 -5.33
C MET A 43 4.42 -15.87 -4.24
N GLU A 44 5.69 -15.66 -4.58
CA GLU A 44 6.80 -15.64 -3.60
C GLU A 44 6.97 -14.31 -2.87
N VAL A 45 6.24 -13.27 -3.27
CA VAL A 45 6.28 -11.92 -2.69
C VAL A 45 5.14 -11.75 -1.70
N GLU A 46 5.48 -11.57 -0.43
CA GLU A 46 4.50 -11.33 0.63
C GLU A 46 4.49 -9.87 1.07
N LYS A 47 3.28 -9.32 1.20
CA LYS A 47 3.06 -8.04 1.88
C LYS A 47 3.29 -8.22 3.37
N ILE A 48 4.19 -7.42 3.94
CA ILE A 48 4.49 -7.44 5.37
C ILE A 48 3.51 -6.55 6.12
N LYS A 49 3.43 -5.27 5.73
CA LYS A 49 2.48 -4.27 6.28
C LYS A 49 2.53 -2.97 5.49
N THR A 50 1.53 -2.12 5.73
CA THR A 50 1.60 -0.69 5.40
C THR A 50 2.07 0.10 6.63
N VAL A 51 3.13 0.88 6.48
CA VAL A 51 3.76 1.72 7.52
C VAL A 51 3.41 3.19 7.26
N ASN A 52 3.11 3.95 8.32
CA ASN A 52 2.80 5.38 8.27
C ASN A 52 1.69 5.75 7.27
N GLY A 53 0.76 4.82 7.00
CA GLY A 53 -0.37 5.00 6.08
C GLY A 53 -0.02 5.09 4.59
N SER A 54 1.21 5.42 4.22
CA SER A 54 1.61 5.74 2.84
C SER A 54 2.78 4.90 2.32
N THR A 55 3.37 4.04 3.17
CA THR A 55 4.55 3.24 2.82
C THR A 55 4.23 1.75 2.83
N PHE A 56 4.34 1.10 1.70
CA PHE A 56 4.20 -0.33 1.52
C PHE A 56 5.51 -1.05 1.81
N MET A 57 5.41 -2.14 2.56
CA MET A 57 6.53 -3.03 2.83
C MET A 57 6.17 -4.44 2.35
N ALA A 58 7.00 -4.99 1.48
CA ALA A 58 6.88 -6.35 0.97
C ALA A 58 8.23 -7.07 1.05
N GLY A 59 8.22 -8.39 1.22
CA GLY A 59 9.40 -9.26 1.23
C GLY A 59 9.20 -10.43 0.27
N ALA A 60 10.28 -11.11 -0.12
CA ALA A 60 10.21 -12.33 -0.91
C ALA A 60 11.17 -13.37 -0.34
N GLY A 61 10.95 -14.65 -0.65
CA GLY A 61 11.75 -15.75 -0.12
C GLY A 61 11.52 -16.04 1.37
N LEU A 62 10.35 -15.63 1.90
CA LEU A 62 9.91 -15.92 3.26
C LEU A 62 9.27 -17.32 3.37
N ASN A 63 8.70 -17.82 2.28
CA ASN A 63 8.19 -19.18 2.15
C ASN A 63 9.32 -20.10 1.66
N GLN A 64 10.00 -20.75 2.61
CA GLN A 64 10.98 -21.80 2.35
C GLN A 64 10.30 -23.17 2.52
N GLU A 65 9.58 -23.62 1.49
CA GLU A 65 9.38 -25.06 1.26
C GLU A 65 10.42 -25.60 0.27
#